data_AF-A0A956N476-F1
#
_entry.id   AF-A0A956N476-F1
#
_cell.length_a   1.000
_cell.length_b   1.000
_cell.length_c   1.000
_cell.angle_alpha   90.00
_cell.angle_beta   90.00
_cell.angle_gamma   90.00
#
_symmetry.space_group_name_H-M   'P 1'
#
loop_
_entity.id
_entity.type
_entity.pdbx_description
1 polymer ?
#
loop_
_entity_poly.entity_id
_entity_poly.type
_entity_poly.pdbx_seq_one_letter_code
_entity_poly.pdbx_strand_id
1 'polypeptide(L)'
;RYVSVKGLAEREVTADVAFWPLRYVATDDQLARAQGSIESSRQTVLAFLDTHGIPPEAVEVSFLEVQDKLANAWGNNNPTGGRYVINQTLMVNTENVDAVRAASQDVGSLVKQGVVLGGTYGGPTYLFRGLNDLKPGMIGEATASAREAAEKFAHDSGARLGGIRTANQGVFQILPRDRAPGVSEENQLHKVVRVVSTVEYTLE
;
A
#
# COMPACT_ATOMS: atom_id res chain seq x y z
N ARG A 1 -36.71 -0.87 -28.72
CA ARG A 1 -36.28 -1.75 -27.60
C ARG A 1 -34.94 -1.22 -27.08
N TYR A 2 -34.37 -1.73 -25.99
CA TYR A 2 -33.03 -1.32 -25.57
C TYR A 2 -32.26 -2.48 -24.93
N VAL A 3 -30.94 -2.40 -24.97
CA VAL A 3 -30.02 -3.31 -24.28
C VAL A 3 -29.14 -2.50 -23.33
N SER A 4 -28.95 -3.03 -22.12
CA SER A 4 -28.01 -2.48 -21.14
C SER A 4 -26.79 -3.38 -21.09
N VAL A 5 -25.61 -2.81 -21.34
CA VAL A 5 -24.33 -3.52 -21.38
C VAL A 5 -23.34 -2.89 -20.44
N LYS A 6 -22.38 -3.70 -19.99
CA LYS A 6 -21.26 -3.26 -19.17
C LYS A 6 -19.98 -3.51 -19.95
N GLY A 7 -19.23 -2.44 -20.21
CA GLY A 7 -17.88 -2.53 -20.71
C GLY A 7 -16.87 -2.42 -19.58
N LEU A 8 -15.79 -3.18 -19.70
CA LEU A 8 -14.75 -3.30 -18.68
C LEU A 8 -13.41 -2.86 -19.29
N ALA A 9 -12.67 -2.05 -18.55
CA ALA A 9 -11.26 -1.84 -18.79
C ALA A 9 -10.48 -2.17 -17.52
N GLU A 10 -9.45 -3.00 -17.67
CA GLU A 10 -8.51 -3.37 -16.61
C GLU A 10 -7.09 -3.15 -17.10
N ARG A 11 -6.24 -2.58 -16.24
CA ARG A 11 -4.84 -2.34 -16.54
C ARG A 11 -3.97 -2.69 -15.35
N GLU A 12 -2.95 -3.51 -15.57
CA GLU A 12 -1.91 -3.73 -14.57
C GLU A 12 -1.02 -2.49 -14.47
N VAL A 13 -0.75 -2.05 -13.25
CA VAL A 13 0.11 -0.92 -12.95
C VAL A 13 1.08 -1.29 -11.84
N THR A 14 2.22 -0.62 -11.82
CA THR A 14 3.17 -0.68 -10.71
C THR A 14 2.99 0.56 -9.85
N ALA A 15 3.00 0.39 -8.54
CA ALA A 15 3.01 1.49 -7.59
C ALA A 15 4.22 2.40 -7.81
N ASP A 16 4.06 3.69 -7.52
CA ASP A 16 5.07 4.73 -7.75
C ASP A 16 5.61 5.34 -6.45
N VAL A 17 5.01 5.04 -5.30
CA VAL A 17 5.49 5.47 -3.99
C VAL A 17 5.39 4.32 -2.99
N ALA A 18 6.41 4.18 -2.15
CA ALA A 18 6.42 3.27 -1.03
C ALA A 18 6.52 4.04 0.29
N PHE A 19 5.70 3.64 1.25
CA PHE A 19 5.70 4.09 2.63
C PHE A 19 6.01 2.91 3.54
N TRP A 20 7.00 3.04 4.41
CA TRP A 20 7.35 1.94 5.30
C TRP A 20 7.63 2.45 6.72
N PRO A 21 6.70 2.22 7.66
CA PRO A 21 6.93 2.52 9.06
C PRO A 21 7.78 1.42 9.70
N LEU A 22 9.05 1.73 9.93
CA LEU A 22 9.99 0.88 10.64
C LEU A 22 9.98 1.22 12.13
N ARG A 23 9.23 0.44 12.90
CA ARG A 23 9.19 0.55 14.35
C ARG A 23 10.21 -0.38 14.99
N TYR A 24 10.96 0.13 15.95
CA TYR A 24 11.88 -0.62 16.79
C TYR A 24 11.80 -0.16 18.23
N VAL A 25 12.25 -1.01 19.14
CA VAL A 25 12.08 -0.83 20.58
C VAL A 25 13.39 -1.09 21.31
N ALA A 26 13.66 -0.28 22.32
CA ALA A 26 14.72 -0.51 23.29
C ALA A 26 14.10 -0.57 24.69
N THR A 27 14.58 -1.47 25.53
CA THR A 27 14.09 -1.63 26.90
C THR A 27 15.27 -1.78 27.86
N ASP A 28 15.28 -0.99 28.94
CA ASP A 28 16.30 -1.07 29.98
C ASP A 28 15.74 -0.54 31.32
N ASP A 29 16.39 -0.87 32.43
CA ASP A 29 16.06 -0.34 33.75
C ASP A 29 16.55 1.10 33.97
N GLN A 30 17.52 1.54 33.17
CA GLN A 30 18.04 2.91 33.18
C GLN A 30 17.73 3.62 31.86
N LEU A 31 17.08 4.78 31.94
CA LEU A 31 16.69 5.58 30.77
C LEU A 31 17.87 5.88 29.85
N ALA A 32 19.02 6.25 30.41
CA ALA A 32 20.22 6.56 29.62
C ALA A 32 20.72 5.36 28.80
N ARG A 33 20.64 4.14 29.35
CA ARG A 33 21.00 2.91 28.63
C ARG A 33 19.98 2.57 27.56
N ALA A 34 18.68 2.70 27.84
CA ALA A 34 17.63 2.55 26.83
C ALA A 34 17.81 3.55 25.66
N GLN A 35 18.16 4.81 25.97
CA GLN A 35 18.47 5.83 24.97
C GLN A 35 19.71 5.50 24.13
N GLY A 36 20.78 4.99 24.75
CA GLY A 36 21.95 4.53 24.00
C GLY A 36 21.62 3.38 23.03
N SER A 37 20.81 2.41 23.48
CA SER A 37 20.40 1.27 22.67
C SER A 37 19.49 1.65 21.49
N ILE A 38 18.53 2.57 21.70
CA ILE A 38 17.66 3.03 20.60
C ILE A 38 18.44 3.85 19.56
N GLU A 39 19.40 4.66 20.00
CA GLU A 39 20.25 5.44 19.10
C GLU A 39 21.19 4.57 18.28
N SER A 40 21.78 3.53 18.89
CA SER A 40 22.55 2.51 18.16
C SER A 40 21.67 1.78 17.14
N SER A 41 20.46 1.39 17.54
CA SER A 41 19.49 0.75 16.64
C SER A 41 19.14 1.65 15.45
N ARG A 42 18.94 2.96 15.70
CA ARG A 42 18.67 3.95 14.65
C ARG A 42 19.80 4.01 13.62
N GLN A 43 21.06 4.04 14.06
CA GLN A 43 22.21 4.06 13.15
C GLN A 43 22.28 2.78 12.30
N THR A 44 22.06 1.63 12.92
CA THR A 44 22.01 0.34 12.20
C THR A 44 20.87 0.30 11.17
N VAL A 45 19.68 0.80 11.52
CA VAL A 45 18.54 0.86 10.60
C VAL A 45 18.82 1.79 9.42
N LEU A 46 19.41 2.97 9.67
CA LEU A 46 19.77 3.89 8.58
C LEU A 46 20.84 3.31 7.66
N ALA A 47 21.88 2.67 8.20
CA ALA A 47 22.92 2.01 7.40
C ALA A 47 22.37 0.84 6.57
N PHE A 48 21.42 0.08 7.12
CA PHE A 48 20.70 -0.96 6.41
C PHE A 48 19.91 -0.38 5.22
N LEU A 49 19.14 0.68 5.44
CA LEU A 49 18.36 1.35 4.39
C LEU A 49 19.29 1.88 3.28
N ASP A 50 20.40 2.52 3.65
CA ASP A 50 21.40 3.04 2.72
C ASP A 50 22.03 1.93 1.86
N THR A 51 22.32 0.76 2.46
CA THR A 51 22.84 -0.42 1.74
C THR A 51 21.85 -0.93 0.68
N HIS A 52 20.55 -0.75 0.90
CA HIS A 52 19.48 -1.08 -0.05
C HIS A 52 19.17 0.07 -1.03
N GLY A 53 19.93 1.17 -1.00
CA GLY A 53 19.76 2.31 -1.90
C GLY A 53 18.63 3.27 -1.49
N ILE A 54 18.23 3.25 -0.20
CA ILE A 54 17.27 4.18 0.37
C ILE A 54 18.07 5.24 1.15
N PRO A 55 18.21 6.46 0.61
CA PRO A 55 19.07 7.45 1.20
C PRO A 55 18.39 8.10 2.42
N PRO A 56 19.15 8.71 3.34
CA PRO A 56 18.62 9.22 4.61
C PRO A 56 17.56 10.33 4.43
N GLU A 57 17.59 11.09 3.33
CA GLU A 57 16.56 12.09 3.01
C GLU A 57 15.18 11.48 2.72
N ALA A 58 15.13 10.20 2.36
CA ALA A 58 13.87 9.45 2.19
C ALA A 58 13.32 8.93 3.52
N VAL A 59 14.00 9.19 4.65
CA VAL A 59 13.67 8.65 5.97
C VAL A 59 13.40 9.79 6.94
N GLU A 60 12.19 9.82 7.48
CA GLU A 60 11.79 10.79 8.49
C GLU A 60 11.62 10.12 9.86
N VAL A 61 12.07 10.78 10.92
CA VAL A 61 11.76 10.35 12.28
C VAL A 61 10.31 10.74 12.57
N SER A 62 9.41 9.75 12.63
CA SER A 62 7.98 10.01 12.75
C SER A 62 7.52 10.09 14.20
N PHE A 63 7.96 9.17 15.06
CA PHE A 63 7.46 9.09 16.43
C PHE A 63 8.52 8.55 17.39
N LEU A 64 8.66 9.18 18.56
CA LEU A 64 9.45 8.72 19.70
C LEU A 64 8.55 8.67 20.93
N GLU A 65 8.39 7.48 21.50
CA GLU A 65 7.61 7.27 22.71
C GLU A 65 8.50 6.70 23.79
N VAL A 66 8.47 7.31 24.98
CA VAL A 66 9.17 6.81 26.16
C VAL A 66 8.13 6.47 27.21
N GLN A 67 8.09 5.21 27.62
CA GLN A 67 7.23 4.72 28.68
C GLN A 67 8.06 4.39 29.92
N ASP A 68 7.70 4.96 31.07
CA ASP A 68 8.19 4.52 32.39
C ASP A 68 7.11 3.67 33.05
N LYS A 69 7.37 2.36 33.16
CA LYS A 69 6.41 1.40 33.72
C LYS A 69 6.09 1.65 35.18
N LEU A 70 7.00 2.26 35.95
CA LEU A 70 6.79 2.55 37.37
C LEU A 70 6.09 3.90 37.62
N ALA A 71 6.09 4.80 36.63
CA ALA A 71 5.35 6.06 36.71
C ALA A 71 3.86 5.88 36.35
N ASN A 72 3.48 4.73 35.79
CA ASN A 72 2.11 4.44 35.42
C ASN A 72 1.30 4.08 36.68
N ALA A 73 0.43 5.00 37.12
CA ALA A 73 -0.34 4.90 38.37
C ALA A 73 -1.29 3.69 38.46
N TRP A 74 -1.58 3.06 37.31
CA TRP A 74 -2.40 1.84 37.19
C TRP A 74 -1.59 0.60 36.79
N GLY A 75 -0.27 0.72 36.66
CA GLY A 75 0.63 -0.35 36.27
C GLY A 75 0.84 -1.37 37.39
N ASN A 76 1.06 -2.63 37.01
CA ASN A 76 1.46 -3.67 37.95
C ASN A 76 2.75 -3.23 38.65
N ASN A 77 2.72 -3.04 39.98
CA ASN A 77 3.81 -2.46 40.78
C ASN A 77 5.08 -3.34 40.87
N ASN A 78 5.13 -4.40 40.06
CA ASN A 78 6.25 -5.33 39.95
C ASN A 78 6.47 -5.66 38.46
N PRO A 79 6.96 -4.72 37.64
CA PRO A 79 7.25 -4.98 36.24
C PRO A 79 8.39 -6.00 36.16
N THR A 80 8.08 -7.23 35.75
CA THR A 80 9.11 -8.16 35.28
C THR A 80 9.59 -7.70 33.91
N GLY A 81 10.85 -7.26 33.81
CA GLY A 81 11.47 -6.69 32.61
C GLY A 81 11.72 -5.19 32.69
N GLY A 82 12.49 -4.64 31.75
CA GLY A 82 13.04 -3.29 31.87
C GLY A 82 11.99 -2.18 32.12
N ARG A 83 12.31 -1.29 33.06
CA ARG A 83 11.48 -0.17 33.51
C ARG A 83 11.12 0.82 32.40
N TYR A 84 12.11 1.22 31.61
CA TYR A 84 11.95 2.18 30.52
C TYR A 84 11.82 1.43 29.20
N VAL A 85 10.75 1.72 28.46
CA VAL A 85 10.55 1.21 27.10
C VAL A 85 10.52 2.39 26.16
N ILE A 86 11.45 2.42 25.21
CA ILE A 86 11.52 3.44 24.17
C ILE A 86 11.08 2.80 22.86
N ASN A 87 10.03 3.34 22.25
CA ASN A 87 9.62 2.98 20.90
C ASN A 87 10.01 4.12 19.97
N GLN A 88 10.66 3.79 18.86
CA GLN A 88 10.95 4.74 17.80
C GLN A 88 10.45 4.20 16.47
N THR A 89 9.83 5.08 15.69
CA THR A 89 9.36 4.77 14.33
C THR A 89 10.06 5.68 13.34
N LEU A 90 10.79 5.08 12.41
CA LEU A 90 11.27 5.74 11.21
C LEU A 90 10.27 5.52 10.08
N MET A 91 9.88 6.58 9.39
CA MET A 91 9.01 6.51 8.23
C MET A 91 9.88 6.63 6.98
N VAL A 92 9.95 5.56 6.20
CA VAL A 92 10.52 5.62 4.85
C VAL A 92 9.43 6.10 3.90
N ASN A 93 9.73 7.10 3.07
CA ASN A 93 8.88 7.60 2.00
C ASN A 93 9.74 7.83 0.75
N THR A 94 9.55 7.01 -0.28
CA THR A 94 10.36 7.08 -1.50
C THR A 94 9.60 6.63 -2.73
N GLU A 95 10.01 7.14 -3.89
CA GLU A 95 9.56 6.66 -5.20
C GLU A 95 10.30 5.38 -5.64
N ASN A 96 11.40 5.03 -4.96
CA ASN A 96 12.13 3.78 -5.22
C ASN A 96 11.45 2.59 -4.54
N VAL A 97 10.31 2.19 -5.10
CA VAL A 97 9.47 1.10 -4.61
C VAL A 97 10.17 -0.26 -4.62
N ASP A 98 11.06 -0.49 -5.59
CA ASP A 98 11.80 -1.75 -5.71
C ASP A 98 12.87 -1.89 -4.62
N ALA A 99 13.56 -0.80 -4.27
CA ALA A 99 14.49 -0.79 -3.13
C ALA A 99 13.79 -1.09 -1.81
N VAL A 100 12.62 -0.48 -1.58
CA VAL A 100 11.82 -0.75 -0.37
C VAL A 100 11.36 -2.21 -0.32
N ARG A 101 10.94 -2.76 -1.47
CA ARG A 101 10.58 -4.18 -1.56
C ARG A 101 11.76 -5.08 -1.20
N ALA A 102 12.94 -4.84 -1.77
CA ALA A 102 14.15 -5.61 -1.47
C ALA A 102 14.54 -5.50 0.02
N ALA A 103 14.54 -4.28 0.57
CA ALA A 103 14.82 -4.04 1.98
C ALA A 103 13.80 -4.76 2.89
N SER A 104 12.51 -4.74 2.56
CA SER A 104 11.48 -5.42 3.36
C SER A 104 11.68 -6.94 3.43
N GLN A 105 12.23 -7.55 2.37
CA GLN A 105 12.54 -8.97 2.32
C GLN A 105 13.79 -9.34 3.14
N ASP A 106 14.71 -8.39 3.33
CA ASP A 106 15.94 -8.56 4.09
C ASP A 106 15.87 -7.99 5.52
N VAL A 107 14.69 -7.57 5.98
CA VAL A 107 14.50 -6.97 7.32
C VAL A 107 15.00 -7.87 8.47
N GLY A 108 15.07 -9.19 8.24
CA GLY A 108 15.65 -10.14 9.20
C GLY A 108 17.13 -9.91 9.50
N SER A 109 17.88 -9.23 8.62
CA SER A 109 19.28 -8.86 8.87
C SER A 109 19.42 -7.82 9.98
N LEU A 110 18.43 -6.94 10.18
CA LEU A 110 18.38 -5.99 11.31
C LEU A 110 18.30 -6.71 12.65
N VAL A 111 17.50 -7.76 12.72
CA VAL A 111 17.36 -8.59 13.93
C VAL A 111 18.69 -9.27 14.27
N LYS A 112 19.42 -9.75 13.26
CA LYS A 112 20.77 -10.34 13.45
C LYS A 112 21.79 -9.32 13.97
N GLN A 113 21.60 -8.03 13.63
CA GLN A 113 22.43 -6.92 14.10
C GLN A 113 21.99 -6.37 15.46
N GLY A 114 21.03 -7.01 16.14
CA GLY A 114 20.60 -6.66 17.49
C GLY A 114 19.48 -5.63 17.56
N VAL A 115 18.89 -5.24 16.43
CA VAL A 115 17.73 -4.33 16.40
C VAL A 115 16.47 -5.13 16.75
N VAL A 116 15.78 -4.72 17.82
CA VAL A 116 14.49 -5.31 18.20
C VAL A 116 13.39 -4.56 17.46
N LEU A 117 12.82 -5.19 16.43
CA LEU A 117 11.69 -4.65 15.69
C LEU A 117 10.42 -4.68 16.56
N GLY A 118 9.68 -3.58 16.58
CA GLY A 118 8.50 -3.39 17.42
C GLY A 118 7.20 -3.51 16.63
N GLY A 119 6.23 -4.23 17.18
CA GLY A 119 4.90 -4.41 16.59
C GLY A 119 4.79 -5.59 15.62
N THR A 120 3.57 -5.90 15.21
CA THR A 120 3.30 -6.87 14.15
C THR A 120 3.83 -6.31 12.84
N TYR A 121 4.69 -7.07 12.15
CA TYR A 121 5.31 -6.80 10.84
C TYR A 121 4.37 -6.11 9.84
N GLY A 122 4.21 -4.79 9.96
CA GLY A 122 3.57 -3.95 8.96
C GLY A 122 4.58 -3.76 7.85
N GLY A 123 4.46 -4.56 6.79
CA GLY A 123 5.28 -4.40 5.60
C GLY A 123 5.11 -3.01 4.97
N PRO A 124 5.91 -2.70 3.95
CA PRO A 124 5.74 -1.47 3.20
C PRO A 124 4.35 -1.40 2.54
N THR A 125 3.77 -0.20 2.56
CA THR A 125 2.56 0.17 1.84
C THR A 125 2.96 0.87 0.54
N TYR A 126 2.33 0.47 -0.55
CA TYR A 126 2.60 0.96 -1.90
C TYR A 126 1.40 1.73 -2.43
N LEU A 127 1.62 2.92 -2.98
CA LEU A 127 0.61 3.76 -3.57
C LEU A 127 0.87 3.97 -5.07
N PHE A 128 -0.22 4.19 -5.81
CA PHE A 128 -0.16 4.53 -7.23
C PHE A 128 -0.84 5.88 -7.44
N ARG A 129 -0.08 6.91 -7.79
CA ARG A 129 -0.56 8.28 -8.01
C ARG A 129 -0.92 8.55 -9.47
N GLY A 130 -0.38 7.77 -10.42
CA GLY A 130 -0.59 7.89 -11.87
C GLY A 130 -2.02 7.60 -12.39
N LEU A 131 -3.05 7.59 -11.54
CA LEU A 131 -4.42 7.26 -11.95
C LEU A 131 -4.98 8.25 -12.97
N ASN A 132 -4.69 9.54 -12.83
CA ASN A 132 -5.25 10.57 -13.70
C ASN A 132 -4.80 10.43 -15.15
N ASP A 133 -3.58 9.96 -15.38
CA ASP A 133 -3.03 9.77 -16.72
C ASP A 133 -3.66 8.57 -17.44
N LEU A 134 -4.12 7.57 -16.69
CA LEU A 134 -4.78 6.38 -17.24
C LEU A 134 -6.26 6.60 -17.57
N LYS A 135 -6.91 7.56 -16.89
CA LYS A 135 -8.36 7.75 -16.98
C LYS A 135 -8.88 7.87 -18.42
N PRO A 136 -8.37 8.78 -19.27
CA PRO A 136 -8.94 8.97 -20.60
C PRO A 136 -8.88 7.71 -21.47
N GLY A 137 -7.73 7.01 -21.46
CA GLY A 137 -7.55 5.78 -22.23
C GLY A 137 -8.46 4.66 -21.75
N MET A 138 -8.52 4.45 -20.44
CA MET A 138 -9.36 3.38 -19.86
C MET A 138 -10.86 3.62 -20.02
N ILE A 139 -11.32 4.88 -20.01
CA ILE A 139 -12.71 5.22 -20.32
C ILE A 139 -13.04 4.87 -21.77
N GLY A 140 -12.11 5.17 -22.69
CA GLY A 140 -12.23 4.79 -24.10
C GLY A 140 -12.34 3.28 -24.28
N GLU A 141 -11.44 2.52 -23.66
CA GLU A 141 -11.43 1.04 -23.67
C GLU A 141 -12.74 0.46 -23.10
N ALA A 142 -13.19 0.94 -21.94
CA ALA A 142 -14.43 0.46 -21.33
C ALA A 142 -15.65 0.79 -22.20
N THR A 143 -15.70 1.97 -22.82
CA THR A 143 -16.81 2.37 -23.70
C THR A 143 -16.82 1.54 -24.99
N ALA A 144 -15.65 1.29 -25.58
CA ALA A 144 -15.50 0.44 -26.76
C ALA A 144 -15.91 -1.01 -26.46
N SER A 145 -15.46 -1.56 -25.33
CA SER A 145 -15.85 -2.90 -24.86
C SER A 145 -17.36 -3.02 -24.65
N ALA A 146 -18.01 -1.99 -24.08
CA ALA A 146 -19.46 -1.97 -23.93
C ALA A 146 -20.15 -2.02 -25.30
N ARG A 147 -19.67 -1.22 -26.25
CA ARG A 147 -20.22 -1.18 -27.62
C ARG A 147 -20.12 -2.54 -28.30
N GLU A 148 -18.95 -3.18 -28.25
CA GLU A 148 -18.74 -4.52 -28.83
C GLU A 148 -19.72 -5.55 -28.26
N ALA A 149 -19.93 -5.54 -26.93
CA ALA A 149 -20.90 -6.41 -26.29
C ALA A 149 -22.34 -6.14 -26.76
N ALA A 150 -22.71 -4.87 -26.96
CA ALA A 150 -24.04 -4.49 -27.44
C ALA A 150 -24.25 -4.85 -28.91
N GLU A 151 -23.23 -4.68 -29.76
CA GLU A 151 -23.27 -5.08 -31.16
C GLU A 151 -23.48 -6.60 -31.30
N LYS A 152 -22.74 -7.38 -30.51
CA LYS A 152 -22.91 -8.84 -30.45
C LYS A 152 -24.31 -9.23 -29.97
N PHE A 153 -24.81 -8.60 -28.90
CA PHE A 153 -26.14 -8.89 -28.38
C PHE A 153 -27.26 -8.58 -29.40
N ALA A 154 -27.14 -7.45 -30.09
CA ALA A 154 -28.09 -7.06 -31.13
C ALA A 154 -28.10 -8.09 -32.28
N HIS A 155 -26.90 -8.45 -32.77
CA HIS A 155 -26.73 -9.46 -33.82
C HIS A 155 -27.36 -10.81 -33.43
N ASP A 156 -27.04 -11.32 -32.23
CA ASP A 156 -27.54 -12.61 -31.75
C ASP A 156 -29.06 -12.61 -31.50
N SER A 157 -29.65 -11.42 -31.32
CA SER A 157 -31.09 -11.22 -31.14
C SER A 157 -31.84 -10.88 -32.43
N GLY A 158 -31.15 -10.84 -33.58
CA GLY A 158 -31.74 -10.45 -34.87
C GLY A 158 -32.16 -8.98 -34.95
N ALA A 159 -31.60 -8.12 -34.10
CA ALA A 159 -31.85 -6.68 -34.07
C ALA A 159 -30.62 -5.90 -34.56
N ARG A 160 -30.79 -4.62 -34.84
CA ARG A 160 -29.69 -3.68 -35.12
C ARG A 160 -29.44 -2.79 -33.91
N LEU A 161 -28.16 -2.51 -33.67
CA LEU A 161 -27.75 -1.59 -32.61
C LEU A 161 -28.00 -0.14 -33.07
N GLY A 162 -28.81 0.58 -32.32
CA GLY A 162 -29.06 2.01 -32.52
C GLY A 162 -28.15 2.92 -31.70
N GLY A 163 -28.59 4.16 -31.48
CA GLY A 163 -27.85 5.16 -30.71
C GLY A 163 -27.74 4.85 -29.21
N ILE A 164 -26.84 5.58 -28.55
CA ILE A 164 -26.74 5.56 -27.08
C ILE A 164 -27.96 6.26 -26.49
N ARG A 165 -28.68 5.56 -25.61
CA ARG A 165 -29.78 6.10 -24.83
C ARG A 165 -29.28 6.73 -23.53
N THR A 166 -28.43 6.01 -22.81
CA THR A 166 -27.87 6.41 -21.51
C THR A 166 -26.44 5.92 -21.42
N ALA A 167 -25.54 6.70 -20.83
CA ALA A 167 -24.20 6.25 -20.49
C ALA A 167 -23.87 6.66 -19.06
N ASN A 168 -23.36 5.72 -18.27
CA ASN A 168 -22.90 5.95 -16.91
C ASN A 168 -21.50 5.34 -16.76
N GLN A 169 -20.55 6.17 -16.35
CA GLN A 169 -19.21 5.71 -16.03
C GLN A 169 -19.13 5.42 -14.52
N GLY A 170 -18.75 4.20 -14.18
CA GLY A 170 -18.48 3.81 -12.81
C GLY A 170 -17.21 4.46 -12.25
N VAL A 171 -17.00 4.27 -10.95
CA VAL A 171 -15.77 4.72 -10.29
C VAL A 171 -14.57 3.88 -10.70
N PHE A 172 -13.39 4.50 -10.73
CA PHE A 172 -12.13 3.78 -10.84
C PHE A 172 -11.85 3.04 -9.53
N GLN A 173 -11.41 1.80 -9.64
CA GLN A 173 -11.01 0.96 -8.51
C GLN A 173 -9.54 0.57 -8.70
N ILE A 174 -8.76 0.60 -7.62
CA ILE A 174 -7.42 0.02 -7.58
C ILE A 174 -7.54 -1.24 -6.75
N LEU A 175 -7.22 -2.38 -7.37
CA LEU A 175 -7.40 -3.72 -6.82
C LEU A 175 -6.04 -4.39 -6.64
N PRO A 176 -5.92 -5.38 -5.73
CA PRO A 176 -4.73 -6.20 -5.67
C PRO A 176 -4.60 -6.99 -6.97
N ARG A 177 -3.36 -7.12 -7.47
CA ARG A 177 -3.08 -8.00 -8.61
C ARG A 177 -3.29 -9.45 -8.21
N ASP A 178 -2.70 -9.83 -7.07
CA ASP A 178 -2.81 -11.17 -6.51
C ASP A 178 -3.91 -11.19 -5.46
N ARG A 179 -5.07 -11.76 -5.81
CA ARG A 179 -6.22 -11.86 -4.89
C ARG A 179 -6.02 -13.02 -3.92
N ALA A 180 -5.09 -12.85 -2.98
CA ALA A 180 -4.85 -13.79 -1.89
C ALA A 180 -5.65 -13.39 -0.62
N PRO A 181 -6.27 -14.32 0.11
CA PRO A 181 -6.96 -14.02 1.36
C PRO A 181 -6.04 -13.30 2.36
N GLY A 182 -6.47 -12.15 2.87
CA GLY A 182 -5.72 -11.36 3.85
C GLY A 182 -4.62 -10.46 3.27
N VAL A 183 -4.44 -10.41 1.95
CA VAL A 183 -3.49 -9.49 1.30
C VAL A 183 -4.25 -8.33 0.66
N SER A 184 -4.12 -7.15 1.26
CA SER A 184 -4.64 -5.90 0.70
C SER A 184 -3.85 -5.47 -0.54
N GLU A 185 -4.49 -4.70 -1.42
CA GLU A 185 -3.84 -4.03 -2.56
C GLU A 185 -2.71 -3.13 -2.11
N GLU A 186 -2.85 -2.47 -0.97
CA GLU A 186 -1.89 -1.52 -0.41
C GLU A 186 -0.53 -2.19 -0.14
N ASN A 187 -0.50 -3.50 0.14
CA ASN A 187 0.71 -4.26 0.42
C ASN A 187 1.34 -4.87 -0.84
N GLN A 188 0.76 -4.62 -2.02
CA GLN A 188 1.25 -5.13 -3.29
C GLN A 188 1.87 -4.03 -4.15
N LEU A 189 3.06 -4.32 -4.67
CA LEU A 189 3.76 -3.48 -5.63
C LEU A 189 2.97 -3.34 -6.94
N HIS A 190 2.44 -4.46 -7.44
CA HIS A 190 1.64 -4.47 -8.66
C HIS A 190 0.15 -4.48 -8.30
N LYS A 191 -0.61 -3.69 -9.05
CA LYS A 191 -2.04 -3.44 -8.80
C LYS A 191 -2.80 -3.51 -10.11
N VAL A 192 -4.11 -3.68 -10.03
CA VAL A 192 -5.00 -3.64 -11.19
C VAL A 192 -5.91 -2.42 -11.06
N VAL A 193 -5.81 -1.48 -11.99
CA VAL A 193 -6.78 -0.40 -12.13
C VAL A 193 -7.95 -0.93 -12.94
N ARG A 194 -9.16 -0.71 -12.46
CA ARG A 194 -10.40 -1.19 -13.08
C ARG A 194 -11.42 -0.06 -13.19
N VAL A 195 -12.08 0.04 -14.34
CA VAL A 195 -13.27 0.88 -14.52
C VAL A 195 -14.33 0.11 -15.29
N VAL A 196 -15.60 0.34 -14.93
CA VAL A 196 -16.76 -0.26 -15.60
C VAL A 196 -17.64 0.86 -16.12
N SER A 197 -17.92 0.84 -17.42
CA SER A 197 -18.88 1.75 -18.05
C SER A 197 -20.18 0.99 -18.34
N THR A 198 -21.30 1.49 -17.85
CA THR A 198 -22.63 0.96 -18.17
C THR A 198 -23.25 1.82 -19.24
N VAL A 199 -23.56 1.23 -20.39
CA VAL A 199 -24.14 1.95 -21.53
C VAL A 199 -25.42 1.26 -21.96
N GLU A 200 -26.45 2.04 -22.21
CA GLU A 200 -27.71 1.58 -22.77
C GLU A 200 -27.80 2.02 -24.22
N TYR A 201 -28.09 1.07 -25.11
CA TYR A 201 -28.28 1.31 -26.53
C TYR A 201 -29.71 1.01 -26.92
N THR A 202 -30.25 1.78 -27.87
CA THR A 202 -31.50 1.41 -28.52
C THR A 202 -31.29 0.21 -29.44
N LEU A 203 -32.34 -0.59 -29.61
CA LEU A 203 -32.39 -1.70 -30.55
C LEU A 203 -33.52 -1.47 -31.55
N GLU A 204 -33.19 -1.68 -32.82
CA GLU A 204 -34.04 -1.51 -34.01
C GLU A 204 -34.31 -2.84 -34.73
#